data_AF-A0A1V2AUN8-F1
#
_entry.id   AF-A0A1V2AUN8-F1
#
_cell.length_a   1.000
_cell.length_b   1.000
_cell.length_c   1.000
_cell.angle_alpha   90.00
_cell.angle_beta   90.00
_cell.angle_gamma   90.00
#
_symmetry.space_group_name_H-M   'P 1'
#
loop_
_entity.id
_entity.type
_entity.pdbx_description
1 polymer ?
#
loop_
_entity_poly.entity_id
_entity_poly.type
_entity_poly.pdbx_seq_one_letter_code
_entity_poly.pdbx_strand_id
1 'polypeptide(L)' 'MDSPRPAVSFTDYAYNETRYKALAAANPTEAKRLMGLAQELMTLRYKNYENMATWKAEEFAPVA' A
#
# COMPACT_ATOMS: atom_id res chain seq x y z
N MET A 1 2.97 9.11 -13.05
CA MET A 1 2.33 8.16 -12.12
C MET A 1 1.35 7.38 -12.95
N ASP A 2 1.69 6.13 -13.22
CA ASP A 2 1.13 5.41 -14.37
C ASP A 2 0.10 4.36 -13.94
N SER A 3 -0.28 4.38 -12.66
CA SER A 3 -1.30 3.52 -12.07
C SER A 3 -2.43 4.38 -11.48
N PRO A 4 -3.70 4.01 -11.72
CA PRO A 4 -4.85 4.71 -11.14
C PRO A 4 -5.00 4.41 -9.65
N ARG A 5 -5.92 5.12 -8.98
CA ARG A 5 -6.28 4.84 -7.58
C ARG A 5 -6.77 3.40 -7.43
N PRO A 6 -6.41 2.70 -6.33
CA PRO A 6 -6.93 1.37 -6.06
C PRO A 6 -8.46 1.36 -6.01
N ALA A 7 -9.08 0.44 -6.74
CA ALA A 7 -10.53 0.29 -6.77
C ALA A 7 -11.07 -0.66 -5.66
N VAL A 8 -10.18 -1.44 -5.04
CA VAL A 8 -10.50 -2.40 -3.98
C VAL A 8 -9.52 -2.26 -2.82
N SER A 9 -9.91 -2.75 -1.63
CA SER A 9 -8.99 -2.78 -0.50
C SER A 9 -7.86 -3.79 -0.74
N PHE A 10 -6.73 -3.58 -0.06
CA PHE A 10 -5.62 -4.52 -0.08
C PHE A 10 -6.06 -5.89 0.44
N THR A 11 -6.88 -5.91 1.50
CA THR A 11 -7.37 -7.13 2.14
C THR A 11 -8.20 -7.98 1.17
N ASP A 12 -9.09 -7.35 0.39
CA ASP A 12 -9.94 -8.06 -0.59
C ASP A 12 -9.10 -8.70 -1.70
N TYR A 13 -8.05 -8.02 -2.14
CA TYR A 13 -7.07 -8.58 -3.06
C TYR A 13 -6.27 -9.72 -2.41
N ALA A 14 -5.69 -9.47 -1.23
CA ALA A 14 -4.77 -10.37 -0.55
C ALA A 14 -5.43 -11.71 -0.21
N TYR A 15 -6.70 -11.72 0.22
CA TYR A 15 -7.38 -12.98 0.53
C TYR A 15 -7.72 -13.83 -0.69
N ASN A 16 -7.45 -13.39 -1.92
CA ASN A 16 -7.47 -14.27 -3.08
C ASN A 16 -6.23 -15.18 -3.17
N GLU A 17 -5.19 -14.93 -2.37
CA GLU A 17 -3.96 -15.70 -2.40
C GLU A 17 -3.78 -16.62 -1.19
N THR A 18 -3.23 -17.82 -1.43
CA THR A 18 -3.01 -18.84 -0.40
C THR A 18 -2.05 -18.37 0.70
N ARG A 19 -1.03 -17.56 0.36
CA ARG A 19 -0.03 -17.09 1.34
C ARG A 19 -0.64 -16.30 2.49
N TYR A 20 -1.67 -15.50 2.24
CA TYR A 20 -2.35 -14.72 3.27
C TYR A 20 -3.42 -15.54 4.00
N LYS A 21 -4.13 -16.41 3.26
CA LYS A 21 -5.09 -17.35 3.85
C LYS A 21 -4.45 -18.31 4.85
N ALA A 22 -3.23 -18.79 4.57
CA ALA A 22 -2.51 -19.68 5.47
C ALA A 22 -2.28 -19.04 6.85
N LEU A 23 -1.86 -17.77 6.89
CA LEU A 23 -1.68 -17.04 8.15
C LEU A 23 -3.01 -16.77 8.84
N ALA A 24 -4.06 -16.40 8.09
CA ALA A 24 -5.39 -16.19 8.66
C ALA A 24 -5.97 -17.45 9.33
N ALA A 25 -5.70 -18.63 8.77
CA ALA A 25 -6.10 -19.90 9.35
C ALA A 25 -5.28 -20.26 10.61
N ALA A 26 -3.97 -20.03 10.59
CA ALA A 26 -3.08 -20.39 11.70
C ALA A 26 -3.13 -19.39 12.87
N ASN A 27 -3.29 -18.09 12.59
CA ASN A 27 -3.30 -17.02 13.57
C ASN A 27 -4.19 -15.84 13.10
N PRO A 28 -5.53 -15.94 13.27
CA PRO A 28 -6.47 -14.94 12.78
C PRO A 28 -6.29 -13.56 13.43
N THR A 29 -5.91 -13.50 14.70
CA THR A 29 -5.66 -12.24 15.43
C THR A 29 -4.51 -11.46 14.80
N GLU A 30 -3.38 -12.13 14.58
CA GLU A 30 -2.21 -11.49 14.00
C GLU A 30 -2.41 -11.18 12.51
N ALA A 31 -3.10 -12.05 11.77
CA ALA A 31 -3.47 -11.80 10.38
C ALA A 31 -4.28 -10.50 10.24
N LYS A 32 -5.28 -10.30 11.12
CA LYS A 32 -6.09 -9.06 11.12
C LYS A 32 -5.24 -7.83 11.42
N ARG A 33 -4.31 -7.92 12.39
CA ARG A 33 -3.41 -6.81 12.75
C ARG A 33 -2.51 -6.44 11.56
N LEU A 34 -1.89 -7.42 10.92
CA LEU A 34 -1.00 -7.22 9.78
C LEU A 34 -1.73 -6.69 8.54
N MET A 35 -2.97 -7.15 8.28
CA MET A 35 -3.77 -6.62 7.17
C MET A 35 -4.12 -5.14 7.36
N GLY A 36 -4.44 -4.73 8.58
CA GLY A 36 -4.64 -3.30 8.90
C GLY A 36 -3.39 -2.47 8.59
N LEU A 37 -2.23 -2.90 9.08
CA LEU A 37 -0.96 -2.22 8.83
C LEU A 37 -0.59 -2.18 7.34
N ALA A 38 -0.81 -3.27 6.61
CA ALA A 38 -0.55 -3.33 5.18
C ALA A 38 -1.43 -2.36 4.41
N GLN A 39 -2.71 -2.25 4.77
CA GLN A 39 -3.63 -1.29 4.17
C GLN A 39 -3.19 0.16 4.42
N GLU A 40 -2.80 0.50 5.65
CA GLU A 40 -2.28 1.83 5.99
C GLU A 40 -1.01 2.17 5.20
N LEU A 41 -0.07 1.23 5.14
CA LEU A 41 1.19 1.40 4.41
C LEU A 41 0.97 1.60 2.90
N MET A 42 0.06 0.82 2.30
CA MET A 42 -0.32 0.96 0.89
C MET A 42 -0.90 2.35 0.62
N THR A 43 -1.82 2.81 1.47
CA THR A 43 -2.43 4.14 1.36
C THR A 43 -1.38 5.24 1.45
N LEU A 44 -0.47 5.16 2.42
CA LEU A 44 0.61 6.14 2.59
C LEU A 44 1.54 6.16 1.38
N ARG A 45 1.96 4.98 0.91
CA ARG A 45 2.84 4.86 -0.25
C ARG A 45 2.21 5.46 -1.50
N TYR A 46 0.94 5.15 -1.75
CA TYR A 46 0.20 5.71 -2.88
C TYR A 46 0.14 7.24 -2.80
N LYS A 47 -0.21 7.79 -1.63
CA LYS A 47 -0.21 9.25 -1.39
C LYS A 47 1.15 9.89 -1.67
N ASN A 48 2.24 9.24 -1.26
CA ASN A 48 3.59 9.74 -1.53
C ASN A 48 3.87 9.77 -3.03
N TYR A 49 3.51 8.73 -3.78
CA TYR A 49 3.67 8.72 -5.23
C TYR A 49 2.82 9.78 -5.93
N GLU A 50 1.59 10.02 -5.46
CA GLU A 50 0.78 11.13 -5.97
C GLU A 50 1.45 12.47 -5.74
N ASN A 51 1.98 12.70 -4.53
CA ASN A 51 2.71 13.94 -4.22
C ASN A 51 3.97 14.08 -5.09
N MET A 52 4.76 13.02 -5.24
CA MET A 52 5.96 13.07 -6.08
C MET A 52 5.63 13.29 -7.55
N ALA A 53 4.46 12.83 -8.01
CA ALA A 53 4.02 13.07 -9.38
C ALA A 53 3.65 14.53 -9.65
N THR A 54 3.44 15.36 -8.61
CA THR A 54 3.20 16.80 -8.76
C THR A 54 4.48 17.63 -8.64
N TRP A 55 5.60 17.02 -8.27
CA TRP A 55 6.88 17.71 -8.16
C TRP A 55 7.34 18.27 -9.50
N LYS A 56 7.86 19.49 -9.46
CA LYS A 56 8.45 20.17 -10.62
C LYS A 56 9.96 19.95 -10.64
N ALA A 57 10.62 20.36 -11.73
CA ALA A 57 12.05 20.17 -11.91
C ALA A 57 12.89 20.77 -10.76
N GLU A 58 12.41 21.84 -10.15
CA GLU A 58 13.09 22.53 -9.04
C GLU A 58 13.19 21.67 -7.77
N GLU A 59 12.24 20.75 -7.54
CA GLU A 59 12.25 19.82 -6.39
C GLU A 59 13.36 18.76 -6.49
N PHE A 60 14.00 18.65 -7.66
CA PHE A 60 15.09 17.70 -7.93
C PHE A 60 16.45 18.40 -8.06
N ALA A 61 16.48 19.73 -7.99
CA ALA A 61 17.72 20.48 -8.06
C ALA A 61 18.49 20.39 -6.72
N PRO A 62 19.81 20.18 -6.73
CA PRO A 62 20.60 20.23 -5.50
C PRO A 62 20.56 21.64 -4.93
N VAL A 63 20.21 21.75 -3.65
CA VAL A 63 20.34 23.01 -2.91
C VAL A 63 21.82 23.14 -2.52
N ALA A 64 22.49 24.14 -3.08
CA ALA A 64 23.89 24.46 -2.76
C ALA A 64 24.02 25.11 -1.38
#